data_AF-A0A532UW74-F1
#
_entry.id   AF-A0A532UW74-F1
#
_cell.length_a   1.000
_cell.length_b   1.000
_cell.length_c   1.000
_cell.angle_alpha   90.00
_cell.angle_beta   90.00
_cell.angle_gamma   90.00
#
_symmetry.space_group_name_H-M   'P 1'
#
loop_
_entity.id
_entity.type
_entity.pdbx_description
1 polymer ?
#
loop_
_entity_poly.entity_id
_entity_poly.type
_entity_poly.pdbx_seq_one_letter_code
_entity_poly.pdbx_strand_id
1 'polypeptide(L)'
;MEDLSLHILDVAENSIAASAGKIEIRIDENQAKDLLTIEIEDDGKGMNEQMRQKAFDPFFTTRTTRKVGLGLPLLAQAARESSGTIELDSGPDRGTKVTATFRLSHPDCKPMGDIGLTIRTLVTAHPDIDFVYEQKTNDSTYRFDSREINKK
;
A
#
# COMPACT_ATOMS: atom_id res chain seq x y z
N MET A 1 -9.56 13.53 -9.13
CA MET A 1 -10.11 13.11 -7.82
C MET A 1 -9.08 12.18 -7.24
N GLU A 2 -8.66 12.39 -5.99
CA GLU A 2 -7.67 11.51 -5.37
C GLU A 2 -8.35 10.18 -4.99
N ASP A 3 -7.75 9.05 -5.35
CA ASP A 3 -8.31 7.70 -5.20
C ASP A 3 -7.33 6.76 -4.47
N LEU A 4 -7.80 5.59 -4.05
CA LEU A 4 -7.00 4.64 -3.26
C LEU A 4 -5.82 4.07 -4.05
N SER A 5 -5.91 3.96 -5.38
CA SER A 5 -4.81 3.46 -6.22
C SER A 5 -3.59 4.37 -6.17
N LEU A 6 -3.78 5.69 -6.07
CA LEU A 6 -2.68 6.64 -5.88
C LEU A 6 -2.04 6.52 -4.50
N HIS A 7 -2.83 6.28 -3.45
CA HIS A 7 -2.28 6.02 -2.12
C HIS A 7 -1.48 4.71 -2.08
N ILE A 8 -1.96 3.66 -2.75
CA ILE A 8 -1.22 2.39 -2.90
C ILE A 8 0.11 2.63 -3.62
N LEU A 9 0.11 3.42 -4.70
CA LEU A 9 1.34 3.79 -5.42
C LEU A 9 2.34 4.49 -4.49
N ASP A 10 1.90 5.50 -3.74
CA ASP A 10 2.78 6.25 -2.83
C ASP A 10 3.36 5.37 -1.71
N VAL A 11 2.60 4.40 -1.20
CA VAL A 11 3.09 3.47 -0.18
C VAL A 11 4.06 2.45 -0.78
N ALA A 12 3.78 1.91 -1.96
CA ALA A 12 4.71 1.03 -2.68
C ALA A 12 6.04 1.74 -3.02
N GLU A 13 6.00 3.03 -3.38
CA GLU A 13 7.18 3.88 -3.56
C GLU A 13 8.02 4.02 -2.27
N ASN A 14 7.39 3.98 -1.10
CA ASN A 14 8.13 3.95 0.17
C ASN A 14 8.84 2.62 0.38
N SER A 15 8.20 1.49 0.02
CA SER A 15 8.82 0.16 0.04
C SER A 15 10.01 0.07 -0.90
N ILE A 16 9.90 0.63 -2.12
CA ILE A 16 11.01 0.74 -3.08
C ILE A 16 12.17 1.57 -2.47
N ALA A 17 11.86 2.71 -1.86
CA ALA A 17 12.86 3.54 -1.17
C ALA A 17 13.47 2.85 0.07
N ALA A 18 12.79 1.85 0.64
CA ALA A 18 13.28 0.98 1.69
C ALA A 18 14.13 -0.19 1.18
N SER A 19 14.42 -0.24 -0.12
CA SER A 19 15.22 -1.27 -0.79
C SER A 19 14.58 -2.66 -0.70
N ALA A 20 13.24 -2.73 -0.77
CA ALA A 20 12.52 -3.98 -0.89
C ALA A 20 12.85 -4.68 -2.23
N GLY A 21 13.10 -5.99 -2.16
CA GLY A 21 13.19 -6.88 -3.32
C GLY A 21 11.85 -7.51 -3.68
N LYS A 22 10.90 -7.52 -2.75
CA LYS A 22 9.55 -8.04 -2.93
C LYS A 22 8.53 -7.10 -2.29
N ILE A 23 7.44 -6.85 -3.01
CA ILE A 23 6.29 -6.07 -2.55
C ILE A 23 5.01 -6.86 -2.84
N GLU A 24 4.23 -7.12 -1.80
CA GLU A 24 2.92 -7.76 -1.87
C GLU A 24 1.83 -6.73 -1.61
N ILE A 25 0.85 -6.64 -2.50
CA ILE A 25 -0.31 -5.76 -2.40
C ILE A 25 -1.56 -6.65 -2.39
N ARG A 26 -2.33 -6.61 -1.30
CA ARG A 26 -3.58 -7.37 -1.18
C ARG A 26 -4.75 -6.43 -0.95
N ILE A 27 -5.84 -6.68 -1.66
CA ILE A 27 -7.09 -5.93 -1.54
C ILE A 27 -8.20 -6.94 -1.27
N ASP A 28 -8.90 -6.81 -0.14
CA ASP A 28 -10.08 -7.62 0.20
C ASP A 28 -11.30 -6.72 0.31
N GLU A 29 -12.20 -6.83 -0.66
CA GLU A 29 -13.48 -6.15 -0.72
C GLU A 29 -14.59 -7.09 -0.25
N ASN A 30 -15.06 -6.87 0.98
CA ASN A 30 -16.12 -7.66 1.60
C ASN A 30 -17.38 -6.81 1.79
N GLN A 31 -18.26 -6.78 0.78
CA GLN A 31 -19.49 -5.97 0.86
C GLN A 31 -20.44 -6.46 1.95
N ALA A 32 -20.46 -7.76 2.23
CA ALA A 32 -21.31 -8.33 3.29
C ALA A 32 -20.92 -7.83 4.68
N LYS A 33 -19.64 -7.51 4.89
CA LYS A 33 -19.10 -6.93 6.13
C LYS A 33 -18.96 -5.40 6.06
N ASP A 34 -19.34 -4.78 4.95
CA ASP A 34 -19.10 -3.35 4.68
C ASP A 34 -17.64 -2.93 4.91
N LEU A 35 -16.70 -3.77 4.47
CA LEU A 35 -15.28 -3.61 4.78
C LEU A 35 -14.42 -3.78 3.53
N LEU A 36 -13.58 -2.78 3.27
CA LEU A 36 -12.45 -2.86 2.36
C LEU A 36 -11.16 -2.91 3.19
N THR A 37 -10.30 -3.89 2.92
CA THR A 37 -8.96 -3.99 3.51
C THR A 37 -7.92 -3.87 2.41
N ILE A 38 -6.96 -2.98 2.59
CA ILE A 38 -5.77 -2.83 1.75
C ILE A 38 -4.55 -3.17 2.60
N GLU A 39 -3.78 -4.15 2.17
CA GLU A 39 -2.55 -4.58 2.81
C GLU A 39 -1.40 -4.40 1.83
N ILE A 40 -0.32 -3.76 2.28
CA ILE A 40 0.93 -3.60 1.52
C ILE A 40 2.05 -4.09 2.41
N GLU A 41 2.73 -5.15 1.97
CA GLU A 41 3.81 -5.81 2.69
C GLU A 41 5.08 -5.81 1.83
N ASP A 42 6.20 -5.41 2.41
CA ASP A 42 7.50 -5.41 1.76
C ASP A 42 8.58 -6.09 2.61
N ASP A 43 9.66 -6.51 1.97
CA ASP A 43 10.84 -7.10 2.61
C ASP A 43 12.03 -6.12 2.71
N GLY A 44 11.77 -4.82 2.70
CA GLY A 44 12.80 -3.81 2.79
C GLY A 44 13.47 -3.73 4.18
N LYS A 45 14.29 -2.70 4.38
CA LYS A 45 15.04 -2.48 5.64
C LYS A 45 14.17 -2.27 6.90
N GLY A 46 12.87 -2.04 6.71
CA GLY A 46 11.91 -1.74 7.78
C GLY A 46 12.20 -0.45 8.55
N MET A 47 11.59 -0.31 9.72
CA MET A 47 11.64 0.87 10.57
C MET A 47 12.03 0.50 12.00
N ASN A 48 12.92 1.30 12.60
CA ASN A 48 13.11 1.25 14.05
C ASN A 48 11.93 1.92 14.78
N GLU A 49 11.87 1.75 16.10
CA GLU A 49 10.79 2.29 16.94
C GLU A 49 10.54 3.79 16.72
N GLN A 50 11.61 4.58 16.68
CA GLN A 50 11.52 6.03 16.53
C GLN A 50 10.96 6.44 15.16
N MET A 51 11.36 5.73 14.09
CA MET A 51 10.83 5.94 12.75
C MET A 51 9.38 5.50 12.65
N ARG A 52 9.01 4.34 13.23
CA ARG A 52 7.64 3.83 13.23
C ARG A 52 6.66 4.80 13.89
N GLN A 53 7.05 5.40 15.02
CA GLN A 53 6.23 6.41 15.71
C GLN A 53 5.99 7.68 14.89
N LYS A 54 6.91 8.01 13.98
CA LYS A 54 6.83 9.19 13.11
C LYS A 54 6.36 8.88 11.70
N ALA A 55 6.12 7.61 11.36
CA ALA A 55 5.80 7.19 10.00
C ALA A 55 4.48 7.81 9.46
N PHE A 56 3.58 8.20 10.36
CA PHE A 56 2.34 8.90 10.05
C PHE A 56 2.41 10.43 10.20
N ASP A 57 3.58 10.99 10.53
CA ASP A 57 3.79 12.44 10.58
C ASP A 57 4.06 12.98 9.16
N PRO A 58 3.18 13.86 8.61
CA PRO A 58 3.37 14.46 7.28
C PRO A 58 4.72 15.16 7.09
N PHE A 59 5.29 15.69 8.17
CA PHE A 59 6.54 16.44 8.14
C PHE A 59 7.78 15.56 8.34
N PHE A 60 7.59 14.27 8.60
CA PHE A 60 8.67 13.31 8.72
C PHE A 60 8.90 12.59 7.38
N THR A 61 10.12 12.68 6.86
CA THR A 61 10.54 11.91 5.69
C THR A 61 12.04 11.63 5.79
N THR A 62 12.44 10.46 5.30
CA THR A 62 13.86 10.11 5.14
C THR A 62 14.37 10.35 3.72
N ARG A 63 13.49 10.77 2.79
CA ARG A 63 13.85 11.09 1.42
C ARG A 63 14.48 12.48 1.37
N THR A 64 15.61 12.62 0.69
CA THR A 64 16.28 13.91 0.49
C THR A 64 15.70 14.71 -0.69
N THR A 65 14.98 14.04 -1.60
CA THR A 65 14.42 14.64 -2.82
C THR A 65 13.05 15.30 -2.62
N ARG A 66 12.32 14.95 -1.56
CA ARG A 66 11.06 15.61 -1.17
C ARG A 66 11.12 16.01 0.29
N LYS A 67 10.63 17.21 0.62
CA LYS A 67 10.53 17.71 2.00
C LYS A 67 9.34 17.15 2.80
N VAL A 68 8.47 16.35 2.17
CA VAL A 68 7.23 15.86 2.77
C VAL A 68 7.08 14.36 2.48
N GLY A 69 6.71 13.58 3.49
CA GLY A 69 6.52 12.13 3.43
C GLY A 69 5.04 11.76 3.41
N LEU A 70 4.33 12.09 2.33
CA LEU A 70 2.86 12.11 2.36
C LEU A 70 2.16 10.75 2.17
N GLY A 71 2.83 9.70 1.70
CA GLY A 71 2.17 8.44 1.36
C GLY A 71 1.37 7.81 2.51
N LEU A 72 2.05 7.47 3.61
CA LEU A 72 1.40 6.89 4.80
C LEU A 72 0.43 7.86 5.50
N PRO A 73 0.77 9.14 5.71
CA PRO A 73 -0.15 10.11 6.31
C PRO A 73 -1.46 10.30 5.51
N LEU A 74 -1.40 10.37 4.17
CA LEU A 74 -2.59 10.51 3.35
C LEU A 74 -3.45 9.25 3.33
N LEU A 75 -2.83 8.06 3.27
CA LEU A 75 -3.57 6.80 3.41
C LEU A 75 -4.24 6.70 4.79
N ALA A 76 -3.54 7.11 5.85
CA ALA A 76 -4.09 7.15 7.20
C ALA A 76 -5.29 8.11 7.32
N GLN A 77 -5.19 9.27 6.67
CA GLN A 77 -6.28 10.24 6.63
C GLN A 77 -7.49 9.65 5.90
N ALA A 78 -7.31 9.09 4.70
CA ALA A 78 -8.38 8.48 3.93
C ALA A 78 -9.10 7.36 4.71
N ALA A 79 -8.33 6.49 5.39
CA ALA A 79 -8.89 5.42 6.21
C ALA A 79 -9.75 5.98 7.36
N ARG A 80 -9.23 6.97 8.09
CA ARG A 80 -9.94 7.60 9.23
C ARG A 80 -11.19 8.36 8.79
N GLU A 81 -11.13 9.10 7.68
CA GLU A 81 -12.27 9.82 7.10
C GLU A 81 -13.40 8.84 6.72
N SER A 82 -13.07 7.63 6.28
CA SER A 82 -14.04 6.56 5.99
C SER A 82 -14.51 5.76 7.21
N SER A 83 -14.24 6.20 8.44
CA SER A 83 -14.51 5.46 9.68
C SER A 83 -13.83 4.08 9.76
N GLY A 84 -12.68 3.94 9.12
CA GLY A 84 -11.81 2.77 9.14
C GLY A 84 -10.56 2.97 10.00
N THR A 85 -9.57 2.10 9.83
CA THR A 85 -8.34 2.05 10.65
C THR A 85 -7.08 1.94 9.78
N ILE A 86 -5.93 2.23 10.38
CA ILE A 86 -4.64 1.96 9.75
C ILE A 86 -3.68 1.42 10.80
N GLU A 87 -2.95 0.38 10.44
CA GLU A 87 -1.96 -0.31 11.27
C GLU A 87 -0.65 -0.42 10.51
N LEU A 88 0.46 -0.36 11.25
CA LEU A 88 1.81 -0.45 10.72
C LEU A 88 2.62 -1.41 11.59
N ASP A 89 2.98 -2.55 11.04
CA ASP A 89 3.94 -3.48 11.63
C ASP A 89 5.27 -3.37 10.89
N SER A 90 6.34 -3.06 11.60
CA SER A 90 7.68 -2.96 11.02
C SER A 90 8.74 -3.10 12.11
N GLY A 91 9.86 -3.70 11.73
CA GLY A 91 11.05 -3.78 12.55
C GLY A 91 12.31 -3.69 11.67
N PRO A 92 13.48 -3.36 12.26
CA PRO A 92 14.74 -3.35 11.53
C PRO A 92 14.98 -4.68 10.81
N ASP A 93 15.29 -4.63 9.52
CA ASP A 93 15.60 -5.76 8.64
C ASP A 93 14.48 -6.82 8.52
N ARG A 94 13.25 -6.45 8.87
CA ARG A 94 12.06 -7.34 8.80
C ARG A 94 11.04 -6.91 7.75
N GLY A 95 11.30 -5.83 7.03
CA GLY A 95 10.31 -5.23 6.14
C GLY A 95 9.25 -4.40 6.86
N THR A 96 8.18 -4.11 6.14
CA THR A 96 7.07 -3.29 6.61
C THR A 96 5.76 -3.87 6.11
N LYS A 97 4.76 -3.92 6.98
CA LYS A 97 3.38 -4.27 6.66
C LYS A 97 2.46 -3.14 7.07
N VAL A 98 1.75 -2.60 6.10
CA VAL A 98 0.73 -1.56 6.27
C VAL A 98 -0.63 -2.18 6.01
N THR A 99 -1.54 -2.06 6.97
CA THR A 99 -2.92 -2.53 6.82
C THR A 99 -3.87 -1.36 7.01
N ALA A 100 -4.58 -0.97 5.96
CA ALA A 100 -5.60 0.08 6.01
C ALA A 100 -6.99 -0.53 5.77
N THR A 101 -7.96 -0.15 6.59
CA THR A 101 -9.35 -0.56 6.45
C THR A 101 -10.25 0.64 6.18
N PHE A 102 -11.33 0.40 5.44
CA PHE A 102 -12.30 1.41 5.03
C PHE A 102 -13.71 0.82 5.10
N ARG A 103 -14.71 1.66 5.41
CA ARG A 103 -16.12 1.25 5.28
C ARG A 103 -16.62 1.58 3.89
N LEU A 104 -17.03 0.56 3.14
CA LEU A 104 -17.44 0.69 1.74
C LEU A 104 -18.66 1.60 1.56
N SER A 105 -19.57 1.60 2.53
CA SER A 105 -20.79 2.41 2.53
C SER A 105 -20.57 3.87 2.94
N HIS A 106 -19.39 4.23 3.43
CA HIS A 106 -19.14 5.58 3.94
C HIS A 106 -19.04 6.59 2.79
N PRO A 107 -19.67 7.78 2.87
CA PRO A 107 -19.62 8.79 1.81
C PRO A 107 -18.21 9.26 1.45
N ASP A 108 -17.33 9.32 2.46
CA ASP A 108 -15.93 9.72 2.30
C ASP A 108 -15.00 8.53 1.95
N CYS A 109 -15.53 7.33 1.72
CA CYS A 109 -14.73 6.23 1.19
C CYS A 109 -14.28 6.59 -0.24
N LYS A 110 -12.98 6.89 -0.38
CA LYS A 110 -12.39 7.18 -1.69
C LYS A 110 -12.61 6.00 -2.64
N PRO A 111 -12.86 6.23 -3.93
CA PRO A 111 -12.97 5.15 -4.91
C PRO A 111 -11.63 4.40 -5.03
N MET A 112 -11.68 3.16 -5.49
CA MET A 112 -10.46 2.36 -5.71
C MET A 112 -9.52 2.99 -6.74
N GLY A 113 -10.06 3.59 -7.82
CA GLY A 113 -9.25 4.09 -8.93
C GLY A 113 -8.82 2.97 -9.89
N ASP A 114 -7.80 3.23 -10.71
CA ASP A 114 -7.29 2.26 -11.69
C ASP A 114 -6.11 1.47 -11.12
N ILE A 115 -6.44 0.46 -10.32
CA ILE A 115 -5.43 -0.40 -9.70
C ILE A 115 -4.60 -1.17 -10.74
N GLY A 116 -5.19 -1.55 -11.88
CA GLY A 116 -4.49 -2.26 -12.94
C GLY A 116 -3.37 -1.42 -13.55
N LEU A 117 -3.64 -0.13 -13.81
CA LEU A 117 -2.62 0.81 -14.26
C LEU A 117 -1.54 1.05 -13.21
N THR A 118 -1.91 1.16 -11.92
CA THR A 118 -0.95 1.32 -10.83
C THR A 118 0.01 0.14 -10.73
N ILE A 119 -0.51 -1.10 -10.71
CA ILE A 119 0.33 -2.31 -10.66
C ILE A 119 1.23 -2.39 -11.90
N ARG A 120 0.69 -2.11 -13.11
CA ARG A 120 1.49 -2.10 -14.34
C ARG A 120 2.61 -1.06 -14.29
N THR A 121 2.33 0.12 -13.74
CA THR A 121 3.31 1.21 -13.60
C THR A 121 4.46 0.78 -12.69
N LEU A 122 4.14 0.21 -11.52
CA LEU A 122 5.14 -0.32 -10.58
C LEU A 122 6.04 -1.39 -11.22
N VAL A 123 5.43 -2.40 -11.85
CA VAL A 123 6.17 -3.50 -12.49
C VAL A 123 7.05 -3.00 -13.64
N THR A 124 6.55 -2.06 -14.45
CA THR A 124 7.31 -1.54 -15.60
C THR A 124 8.46 -0.62 -15.17
N ALA A 125 8.25 0.19 -14.13
CA ALA A 125 9.27 1.10 -13.63
C ALA A 125 10.37 0.39 -12.82
N HIS A 126 10.05 -0.75 -12.21
CA HIS A 126 10.95 -1.49 -11.32
C HIS A 126 11.02 -2.98 -11.69
N PRO A 127 11.66 -3.34 -12.82
CA PRO A 127 11.71 -4.72 -13.31
C PRO A 127 12.50 -5.69 -12.40
N ASP A 128 13.35 -5.15 -11.51
CA ASP A 128 14.18 -5.92 -10.57
C ASP A 128 13.46 -6.24 -9.24
N ILE A 129 12.21 -5.79 -9.07
CA ILE A 129 11.41 -6.01 -7.85
C ILE A 129 10.29 -7.01 -8.15
N ASP A 130 10.12 -7.98 -7.26
CA ASP A 130 9.03 -8.95 -7.32
C ASP A 130 7.74 -8.33 -6.79
N PHE A 131 6.75 -8.14 -7.66
CA PHE A 131 5.43 -7.66 -7.29
C PHE A 131 4.44 -8.82 -7.27
N VAL A 132 3.76 -8.99 -6.13
CA VAL A 132 2.61 -9.88 -6.01
C VAL A 132 1.39 -9.02 -5.71
N TYR A 133 0.35 -9.16 -6.52
CA TYR A 133 -0.92 -8.48 -6.34
C TYR A 133 -2.04 -9.50 -6.19
N GLU A 134 -2.87 -9.35 -5.18
CA GLU A 134 -4.07 -10.14 -4.99
C GLU A 134 -5.26 -9.21 -4.71
N GLN A 135 -6.35 -9.41 -5.43
CA GLN A 135 -7.62 -8.75 -5.17
C GLN A 135 -8.70 -9.79 -5.00
N LYS A 136 -9.42 -9.68 -3.89
CA LYS A 136 -10.58 -10.48 -3.58
C LYS A 136 -11.80 -9.58 -3.57
N THR A 137 -12.81 -9.98 -4.32
CA THR A 137 -14.15 -9.42 -4.26
C THR A 137 -15.11 -10.52 -3.81
N ASN A 138 -16.39 -10.20 -3.63
CA ASN A 138 -17.39 -11.22 -3.27
C ASN A 138 -17.45 -12.39 -4.27
N ASP A 139 -17.23 -12.10 -5.56
CA ASP A 139 -17.51 -13.04 -6.64
C ASP A 139 -16.24 -13.67 -7.24
N SER A 140 -15.07 -13.10 -6.97
CA SER A 140 -13.85 -13.47 -7.67
C SER A 140 -12.58 -13.19 -6.87
N THR A 141 -11.52 -13.90 -7.19
CA THR A 141 -10.17 -13.62 -6.72
C THR A 141 -9.26 -13.50 -7.92
N TYR A 142 -8.61 -12.35 -8.05
CA TYR A 142 -7.61 -12.07 -9.06
C TYR A 142 -6.24 -12.08 -8.39
N ARG A 143 -5.29 -12.77 -9.02
CA ARG A 143 -3.91 -12.80 -8.56
C ARG A 143 -2.98 -12.54 -9.73
N PHE A 144 -1.96 -11.75 -9.47
CA PHE A 144 -0.90 -11.41 -10.39
C PHE A 144 0.44 -11.56 -9.68
N ASP A 145 1.41 -12.15 -10.35
CA ASP A 145 2.76 -12.38 -9.83
C ASP A 145 3.75 -12.06 -10.95
N SER A 146 4.55 -10.99 -10.78
CA SER A 146 5.46 -10.51 -11.83
C SER A 146 6.48 -11.57 -12.24
N ARG A 147 6.82 -12.50 -11.33
CA ARG A 147 7.77 -13.60 -11.60
C ARG A 147 7.23 -14.62 -12.58
N GLU A 148 5.92 -14.72 -12.74
CA GLU A 148 5.30 -15.64 -13.71
C GLU A 148 5.43 -15.12 -15.15
N ILE A 149 5.65 -13.82 -15.34
CA ILE A 149 5.84 -13.19 -16.65
C ILE A 149 7.23 -13.49 -17.21
N ASN A 150 8.24 -13.60 -16.33
CA ASN A 150 9.64 -13.83 -16.69
C ASN A 150 10.02 -15.32 -16.79
N LYS A 151 9.09 -16.25 -16.56
CA LYS A 151 9.30 -17.69 -16.82
C LYS A 151 9.16 -17.98 -18.32
N LYS A 152 10.22 -17.74 -19.08
CA LYS A 152 10.41 -18.27 -20.44
C LYS A 152 11.75 -18.97 -20.56
#